data_AF-A0A9X1RJP3-F1
#
_entry.id   AF-A0A9X1RJP3-F1
#
_cell.length_a   1.000
_cell.length_b   1.000
_cell.length_c   1.000
_cell.angle_alpha   90.00
_cell.angle_beta   90.00
_cell.angle_gamma   90.00
#
_symmetry.space_group_name_H-M   'P 1'
#
loop_
_entity.id
_entity.type
_entity.pdbx_description
1 polymer ?
#
loop_
_entity_poly.entity_id
_entity_poly.type
_entity_poly.pdbx_seq_one_letter_code
_entity_poly.pdbx_strand_id
1 'polypeptide(L)'
;MRVRSLDLIRYGHFTEASLHIPSEGPDFHIVYGENEAGKSTTMSAIEELLFGIPGQSARNVLHENAALRIGATLEREGTELSIRRRKGNKDTLLGLDELPLPAGDGLLGPLVGGIDRAFFCRMFCLAHERLRDGGRDIIQAKDDVGATLFAAGAGVSGLRDRLAAMQEEADGLWGSRRAGHRKYYQAEERLKEAEATLRQHTVTATKWQELKSAYEEARDAVSRSRKRSKSKSPSSPKSCASGAFIATYGVSAKSNTR
;
A
#
# COMPACT_ATOMS: atom_id res chain seq x y z
N MET A 1 -21.49 -11.68 -22.30
CA MET A 1 -21.16 -10.99 -23.56
C MET A 1 -20.82 -12.04 -24.60
N ARG A 2 -21.28 -11.84 -25.83
CA ARG A 2 -21.00 -12.67 -27.00
C ARG A 2 -20.35 -11.81 -28.09
N VAL A 3 -19.36 -12.35 -28.80
CA VAL A 3 -18.78 -11.69 -29.98
C VAL A 3 -19.53 -12.19 -31.21
N ARG A 4 -20.17 -11.30 -31.98
CA ARG A 4 -20.85 -11.66 -33.24
C ARG A 4 -19.92 -11.61 -34.44
N SER A 5 -19.07 -10.59 -34.48
CA SER A 5 -18.05 -10.41 -35.51
C SER A 5 -16.82 -9.76 -34.90
N LEU A 6 -15.66 -10.07 -35.47
CA LEU A 6 -14.40 -9.41 -35.19
C LEU A 6 -13.77 -8.95 -36.51
N ASP A 7 -13.52 -7.66 -36.62
CA ASP A 7 -12.99 -7.00 -37.81
C ASP A 7 -11.53 -6.59 -37.58
N LEU A 8 -10.62 -7.30 -38.22
CA LEU A 8 -9.18 -7.03 -38.25
C LEU A 8 -8.89 -6.06 -39.42
N ILE A 9 -9.31 -4.80 -39.25
CA ILE A 9 -9.29 -3.77 -40.29
C ILE A 9 -7.85 -3.43 -40.71
N ARG A 10 -7.00 -3.08 -39.74
CA ARG A 10 -5.56 -2.84 -39.94
C ARG A 10 -4.84 -3.30 -38.67
N TYR A 11 -4.54 -4.59 -38.58
CA TYR A 11 -4.03 -5.17 -37.34
C TYR A 11 -3.18 -6.43 -37.56
N GLY A 12 -1.97 -6.43 -36.99
CA GLY A 12 -1.01 -7.52 -37.20
C GLY A 12 -0.61 -7.64 -38.66
N HIS A 13 -0.83 -8.82 -39.24
CA HIS A 13 -0.64 -9.10 -40.66
C HIS A 13 -1.94 -8.98 -41.48
N PHE A 14 -3.08 -8.66 -40.85
CA PHE A 14 -4.37 -8.58 -41.52
C PHE A 14 -4.63 -7.18 -42.08
N THR A 15 -5.32 -7.14 -43.23
CA THR A 15 -5.89 -5.93 -43.84
C THR A 15 -7.31 -6.27 -44.25
N GLU A 16 -8.29 -5.63 -43.61
CA GLU A 16 -9.73 -5.81 -43.84
C GLU A 16 -10.20 -7.27 -43.82
N ALA A 17 -9.78 -8.01 -42.79
CA ALA A 17 -10.28 -9.36 -42.55
C ALA A 17 -11.39 -9.35 -41.48
N SER A 18 -12.47 -10.11 -41.68
CA SER A 18 -13.56 -10.24 -40.71
C SER A 18 -13.81 -11.69 -40.36
N LEU A 19 -14.00 -11.97 -39.07
CA LEU A 19 -14.40 -13.26 -38.54
C LEU A 19 -15.82 -13.16 -38.01
N HIS A 20 -16.76 -13.83 -38.66
CA HIS A 20 -18.16 -13.91 -38.21
C HIS A 20 -18.38 -15.16 -37.37
N ILE A 21 -19.06 -14.99 -36.23
CA ILE A 21 -19.36 -16.06 -35.28
C ILE A 21 -20.88 -16.31 -35.31
N PRO A 22 -21.33 -17.35 -36.01
CA PRO A 22 -22.75 -17.61 -36.24
C PRO A 22 -23.47 -17.90 -34.93
N SER A 23 -24.68 -17.35 -34.75
CA SER A 23 -25.51 -17.57 -33.56
C SER A 23 -26.43 -18.79 -33.68
N GLU A 24 -26.42 -19.48 -34.82
CA GLU A 24 -27.24 -20.64 -35.06
C GLU A 24 -26.52 -21.92 -34.62
N GLY A 25 -27.18 -22.71 -33.77
CA GLY A 25 -26.64 -23.99 -33.28
C GLY A 25 -25.79 -23.84 -32.01
N PRO A 26 -24.87 -24.80 -31.74
CA PRO A 26 -24.04 -24.78 -30.55
C PRO A 26 -23.10 -23.56 -30.53
N ASP A 27 -23.06 -22.84 -29.40
CA ASP A 27 -22.18 -21.66 -29.19
C ASP A 27 -20.75 -22.08 -28.79
N PHE A 28 -20.20 -23.02 -29.56
CA PHE A 28 -18.83 -23.50 -29.45
C PHE A 28 -18.19 -23.48 -30.83
N HIS A 29 -17.23 -22.57 -31.00
CA HIS A 29 -16.61 -22.30 -32.30
C HIS A 29 -15.11 -22.58 -32.24
N ILE A 30 -14.60 -23.32 -33.22
CA ILE A 30 -13.17 -23.59 -33.36
C ILE A 30 -12.64 -22.78 -34.54
N VAL A 31 -11.70 -21.88 -34.26
CA VAL A 31 -10.90 -21.20 -35.29
C VAL A 31 -9.58 -21.95 -35.43
N TYR A 32 -9.38 -22.58 -36.59
CA TYR A 32 -8.17 -23.35 -36.89
C TYR A 32 -7.51 -22.83 -38.17
N GLY A 33 -6.23 -23.19 -38.34
CA GLY A 33 -5.42 -22.77 -39.47
C GLY A 33 -3.97 -23.15 -39.25
N GLU A 34 -3.12 -22.97 -40.25
CA GLU A 34 -1.69 -23.22 -40.16
C GLU A 34 -0.99 -22.34 -39.12
N ASN A 35 0.27 -22.63 -38.84
CA ASN A 35 1.10 -21.72 -38.06
C ASN A 35 1.15 -20.35 -38.77
N GLU A 36 1.20 -19.28 -38.00
CA GLU A 36 1.20 -17.90 -38.52
C GLU A 36 -0.08 -17.44 -39.23
N ALA A 37 -1.11 -18.28 -39.37
CA ALA A 37 -2.42 -17.90 -39.91
C ALA A 37 -3.18 -16.84 -39.07
N GLY A 38 -2.59 -16.37 -37.97
CA GLY A 38 -3.13 -15.28 -37.17
C GLY A 38 -4.01 -15.67 -35.98
N LYS A 39 -4.11 -16.96 -35.61
CA LYS A 39 -4.92 -17.41 -34.46
C LYS A 39 -4.63 -16.64 -33.16
N SER A 40 -3.34 -16.53 -32.79
CA SER A 40 -2.92 -15.76 -31.61
C SER A 40 -3.10 -14.26 -31.81
N THR A 41 -3.01 -13.77 -33.05
CA THR A 41 -3.29 -12.36 -33.41
C THR A 41 -4.76 -12.03 -33.20
N THR A 42 -5.68 -12.91 -33.61
CA THR A 42 -7.12 -12.79 -33.40
C THR A 42 -7.48 -12.75 -31.91
N MET A 43 -6.87 -13.63 -31.10
CA MET A 43 -7.04 -13.61 -29.65
C MET A 43 -6.56 -12.27 -29.05
N SER A 44 -5.37 -11.78 -29.45
CA SER A 44 -4.88 -10.47 -29.02
C SER A 44 -5.79 -9.33 -29.47
N ALA A 45 -6.42 -9.42 -30.65
CA ALA A 45 -7.31 -8.40 -31.15
C ALA A 45 -8.57 -8.26 -30.27
N ILE A 46 -9.14 -9.37 -29.79
CA ILE A 46 -10.26 -9.35 -28.85
C ILE A 46 -9.82 -8.70 -27.53
N GLU A 47 -8.68 -9.10 -26.98
CA GLU A 47 -8.11 -8.52 -25.76
C GLU A 47 -7.92 -7.00 -25.91
N GLU A 48 -7.25 -6.56 -26.97
CA GLU A 48 -6.91 -5.16 -27.19
C GLU A 48 -8.13 -4.32 -27.56
N LEU A 49 -9.13 -4.89 -28.25
CA LEU A 49 -10.43 -4.26 -28.49
C LEU A 49 -11.15 -3.94 -27.18
N LEU A 50 -11.12 -4.86 -26.20
CA LEU A 50 -11.83 -4.70 -24.94
C LEU A 50 -11.10 -3.77 -23.95
N PHE A 51 -9.76 -3.78 -23.96
CA PHE A 51 -8.98 -3.12 -22.91
C PHE A 51 -7.99 -2.06 -23.40
N GLY A 52 -7.92 -1.80 -24.70
CA GLY A 52 -6.94 -0.87 -25.26
C GLY A 52 -5.78 -1.56 -25.97
N ILE A 53 -5.41 -0.99 -27.12
CA ILE A 53 -4.15 -1.33 -27.79
C ILE A 53 -3.02 -0.69 -26.98
N PRO A 54 -2.06 -1.48 -26.46
CA PRO A 54 -0.98 -0.93 -25.64
C PRO A 54 -0.07 0.00 -26.45
N GLY A 55 0.54 0.97 -25.76
CA GLY A 55 1.48 1.92 -26.39
C GLY A 55 2.65 1.23 -27.08
N GLN A 56 3.18 0.17 -26.49
CA GLN A 56 4.10 -0.78 -27.14
C GLN A 56 3.27 -1.98 -27.60
N SER A 57 2.91 -2.03 -28.88
CA SER A 57 2.17 -3.16 -29.46
C SER A 57 3.05 -3.81 -30.52
N ALA A 58 3.20 -5.14 -30.44
CA ALA A 58 3.90 -5.93 -31.46
C ALA A 58 3.03 -6.20 -32.71
N ARG A 59 1.87 -5.54 -32.81
CA ARG A 59 0.85 -5.80 -33.85
C ARG A 59 0.89 -4.78 -34.99
N ASN A 60 1.92 -3.95 -35.04
CA ASN A 60 2.21 -2.99 -36.10
C ASN A 60 3.15 -3.59 -37.18
N VAL A 61 3.03 -4.88 -37.48
CA VAL A 61 3.92 -5.59 -38.42
C VAL A 61 3.75 -5.06 -39.85
N LEU A 62 2.49 -4.94 -40.31
CA LEU A 62 2.16 -4.46 -41.65
C LEU A 62 1.75 -2.99 -41.67
N HIS A 63 1.19 -2.48 -40.57
CA HIS A 63 0.54 -1.17 -40.50
C HIS A 63 1.21 -0.26 -39.49
N GLU A 64 1.29 1.04 -39.80
CA GLU A 64 1.79 2.02 -38.84
C GLU A 64 0.90 2.11 -37.59
N ASN A 65 1.51 2.50 -36.46
CA ASN A 65 0.83 2.57 -35.17
C ASN A 65 -0.42 3.44 -35.19
N ALA A 66 -0.42 4.56 -35.93
CA ALA A 66 -1.57 5.46 -36.05
C ALA A 66 -2.70 4.87 -36.91
N ALA A 67 -2.38 3.95 -37.81
CA ALA A 67 -3.34 3.30 -38.70
C ALA A 67 -4.03 2.10 -38.05
N LEU A 68 -3.50 1.56 -36.94
CA LEU A 68 -4.01 0.37 -36.28
C LEU A 68 -5.49 0.50 -35.93
N ARG A 69 -6.28 -0.46 -36.41
CA ARG A 69 -7.72 -0.48 -36.21
C ARG A 69 -8.26 -1.90 -36.08
N ILE A 70 -9.07 -2.09 -35.05
CA ILE A 70 -9.82 -3.32 -34.77
C ILE A 70 -11.29 -2.92 -34.64
N GLY A 71 -12.22 -3.74 -35.13
CA GLY A 71 -13.65 -3.58 -34.93
C GLY A 71 -14.28 -4.86 -34.40
N ALA A 72 -15.48 -4.74 -33.85
CA ALA A 72 -16.32 -5.89 -33.54
C ALA A 72 -17.76 -5.46 -33.32
N THR A 73 -18.66 -6.42 -33.51
CA THR A 73 -20.02 -6.36 -32.99
C THR A 73 -20.13 -7.28 -31.78
N LEU A 74 -20.41 -6.70 -30.62
CA LEU A 74 -20.60 -7.39 -29.36
C LEU A 74 -22.09 -7.44 -29.00
N GLU A 75 -22.52 -8.49 -28.33
CA GLU A 75 -23.90 -8.68 -27.89
C GLU A 75 -23.95 -9.00 -26.40
N ARG A 76 -24.90 -8.38 -25.69
CA ARG A 76 -25.27 -8.78 -24.33
C ARG A 76 -26.77 -8.54 -24.13
N GLU A 77 -27.46 -9.56 -23.62
CA GLU A 77 -28.90 -9.47 -23.26
C GLU A 77 -29.76 -8.92 -24.41
N GLY A 78 -29.47 -9.32 -25.65
CA GLY A 78 -30.18 -8.88 -26.85
C GLY A 78 -29.82 -7.48 -27.36
N THR A 79 -28.94 -6.75 -26.68
CA THR A 79 -28.41 -5.46 -27.16
C THR A 79 -27.11 -5.69 -27.92
N GLU A 80 -27.06 -5.18 -29.16
CA GLU A 80 -25.85 -5.17 -29.98
C GLU A 80 -25.11 -3.85 -29.86
N LEU A 81 -23.78 -3.94 -29.79
CA LEU A 81 -22.87 -2.81 -29.78
C LEU A 81 -21.78 -3.03 -30.82
N SER A 82 -21.82 -2.24 -31.88
CA SER A 82 -20.78 -2.22 -32.91
C SER A 82 -19.78 -1.10 -32.64
N ILE A 83 -18.51 -1.47 -32.49
CA ILE A 83 -17.44 -0.58 -32.07
C ILE A 83 -16.20 -0.77 -32.92
N ARG A 84 -15.38 0.27 -32.98
CA ARG A 84 -14.00 0.21 -33.45
C ARG A 84 -13.06 0.74 -32.38
N ARG A 85 -11.85 0.21 -32.34
CA ARG A 85 -10.78 0.70 -31.47
C ARG A 85 -9.56 1.08 -32.29
N ARG A 86 -9.11 2.32 -32.10
CA ARG A 86 -7.81 2.81 -32.57
C ARG A 86 -6.77 2.73 -31.46
N LYS A 87 -5.50 2.75 -31.84
CA LYS A 87 -4.41 2.92 -30.87
C LYS A 87 -4.37 4.36 -30.35
N GLY A 88 -4.19 4.51 -29.04
CA GLY A 88 -4.07 5.81 -28.38
C GLY A 88 -4.30 5.71 -26.87
N ASN A 89 -4.21 6.85 -26.19
CA ASN A 89 -4.45 6.94 -24.73
C ASN A 89 -5.78 7.60 -24.37
N LYS A 90 -6.41 8.30 -25.32
CA LYS A 90 -7.69 9.01 -25.17
C LYS A 90 -8.53 8.81 -26.41
N ASP A 91 -9.85 8.79 -26.24
CA ASP A 91 -10.83 8.74 -27.33
C ASP A 91 -10.51 7.61 -28.32
N THR A 92 -10.25 6.42 -27.79
CA THR A 92 -9.79 5.24 -28.55
C THR A 92 -10.92 4.35 -29.01
N LEU A 93 -12.05 4.35 -28.29
CA LEU A 93 -13.25 3.62 -28.64
C LEU A 93 -14.16 4.50 -29.51
N LEU A 94 -14.48 3.98 -30.68
CA LEU A 94 -15.08 4.72 -31.78
C LEU A 94 -16.35 4.02 -32.26
N GLY A 95 -17.28 4.81 -32.78
CA GLY A 95 -18.42 4.31 -33.54
C GLY A 95 -18.02 3.83 -34.93
N LEU A 96 -19.01 3.35 -35.70
CA LEU A 96 -18.82 2.97 -37.11
C LEU A 96 -18.55 4.17 -38.01
N ASP A 97 -18.96 5.36 -37.56
CA ASP A 97 -18.71 6.67 -38.17
C ASP A 97 -17.30 7.21 -37.90
N GLU A 98 -16.43 6.42 -37.26
CA GLU A 98 -15.05 6.78 -36.91
C GLU A 98 -14.92 7.90 -35.86
N LEU A 99 -16.03 8.30 -35.22
CA LEU A 99 -16.03 9.31 -34.17
C LEU A 99 -15.91 8.66 -32.78
N PRO A 100 -15.22 9.33 -31.82
CA PRO A 100 -15.17 8.86 -30.44
C PRO A 100 -16.54 8.72 -29.82
N LEU A 101 -16.79 7.59 -29.17
CA LEU A 101 -18.02 7.39 -28.43
C LEU A 101 -18.02 8.25 -27.16
N PRO A 102 -19.08 9.03 -26.89
CA PRO A 102 -19.11 9.95 -25.74
C PRO A 102 -18.87 9.27 -24.39
N ALA A 103 -19.33 8.04 -24.22
CA ALA A 103 -19.15 7.24 -23.01
C ALA A 103 -17.83 6.44 -22.99
N GLY A 104 -17.05 6.45 -24.07
CA GLY A 104 -15.75 5.81 -24.20
C GLY A 104 -15.74 4.36 -23.70
N ASP A 105 -14.69 4.00 -22.97
CA ASP A 105 -14.49 2.66 -22.39
C ASP A 105 -15.56 2.29 -21.33
N GLY A 106 -16.31 3.27 -20.81
CA GLY A 106 -17.43 3.04 -19.90
C GLY A 106 -18.53 2.17 -20.52
N LEU A 107 -18.66 2.16 -21.86
CA LEU A 107 -19.60 1.28 -22.57
C LEU A 107 -19.21 -0.20 -22.49
N LEU A 108 -17.92 -0.50 -22.34
CA LEU A 108 -17.42 -1.87 -22.27
C LEU A 108 -17.58 -2.48 -20.88
N GLY A 109 -17.61 -1.64 -19.82
CA GLY A 109 -17.72 -2.08 -18.43
C GLY A 109 -18.86 -3.07 -18.18
N PRO A 110 -20.11 -2.77 -18.60
CA PRO A 110 -21.20 -3.72 -18.56
C PRO A 110 -20.89 -4.97 -19.39
N LEU A 111 -20.40 -4.86 -20.62
CA LEU A 111 -20.15 -6.03 -21.47
C LEU A 111 -19.15 -7.02 -20.84
N VAL A 112 -18.07 -6.53 -20.25
CA VAL A 112 -17.05 -7.38 -19.60
C VAL A 112 -17.39 -7.75 -18.16
N GLY A 113 -18.43 -7.17 -17.56
CA GLY A 113 -18.86 -7.47 -16.20
C GLY A 113 -17.92 -6.94 -15.11
N GLY A 114 -17.23 -5.82 -15.38
CA GLY A 114 -16.34 -5.17 -14.42
C GLY A 114 -14.99 -5.86 -14.19
N ILE A 115 -14.66 -6.89 -14.98
CA ILE A 115 -13.35 -7.54 -14.92
C ILE A 115 -12.28 -6.67 -15.57
N ASP A 116 -11.07 -6.72 -15.02
CA ASP A 116 -9.92 -6.05 -15.63
C ASP A 116 -9.29 -6.90 -16.76
N ARG A 117 -8.37 -6.28 -17.50
CA ARG A 117 -7.62 -6.92 -18.58
C ARG A 117 -6.91 -8.19 -18.10
N ALA A 118 -6.29 -8.12 -16.93
CA ALA A 118 -5.46 -9.20 -16.42
C ALA A 118 -6.31 -10.44 -16.10
N PHE A 119 -7.48 -10.23 -15.50
CA PHE A 119 -8.47 -11.26 -15.23
C PHE A 119 -9.02 -11.86 -16.52
N PHE A 120 -9.45 -11.03 -17.47
CA PHE A 120 -9.95 -11.51 -18.77
C PHE A 120 -8.92 -12.39 -19.47
N CYS A 121 -7.66 -11.95 -19.51
CA CYS A 121 -6.56 -12.69 -20.11
C CYS A 121 -6.31 -14.05 -19.47
N ARG A 122 -6.34 -14.11 -18.13
CA ARG A 122 -6.12 -15.35 -17.39
C ARG A 122 -7.22 -16.37 -17.63
N MET A 123 -8.48 -15.93 -17.71
CA MET A 123 -9.63 -16.83 -17.81
C MET A 123 -9.95 -17.22 -19.26
N PHE A 124 -9.80 -16.30 -20.21
CA PHE A 124 -10.32 -16.46 -21.58
C PHE A 124 -9.24 -16.48 -22.67
N CYS A 125 -8.00 -16.07 -22.37
CA CYS A 125 -6.94 -15.95 -23.38
C CYS A 125 -5.80 -16.94 -23.13
N LEU A 126 -6.08 -18.23 -23.32
CA LEU A 126 -5.09 -19.29 -23.15
C LEU A 126 -3.99 -19.18 -24.23
N ALA A 127 -2.76 -18.90 -23.82
CA ALA A 127 -1.58 -18.82 -24.69
C ALA A 127 -0.50 -19.78 -24.19
N HIS A 128 0.44 -20.16 -25.06
CA HIS A 128 1.52 -21.07 -24.67
C HIS A 128 2.33 -20.55 -23.47
N GLU A 129 2.70 -19.27 -23.46
CA GLU A 129 3.41 -18.65 -22.34
C GLU A 129 2.56 -18.67 -21.06
N ARG A 130 1.29 -18.27 -21.15
CA ARG A 130 0.37 -18.27 -20.00
C ARG A 130 0.12 -19.68 -19.44
N LEU A 131 0.09 -20.70 -20.29
CA LEU A 131 0.04 -22.11 -19.88
C LEU A 131 1.30 -22.55 -19.15
N ARG A 132 2.48 -22.14 -19.64
CA ARG A 132 3.75 -22.38 -18.94
C ARG A 132 3.79 -21.69 -17.59
N ASP A 133 3.28 -20.46 -17.50
CA ASP A 133 3.26 -19.68 -16.26
C ASP A 133 2.31 -20.30 -15.24
N GLY A 134 1.06 -20.60 -15.62
CA GLY A 134 0.11 -21.30 -14.77
C GLY A 134 0.60 -22.69 -14.35
N GLY A 135 1.30 -23.41 -15.23
CA GLY A 135 1.95 -24.68 -14.90
C GLY A 135 3.05 -24.51 -13.84
N ARG A 136 3.85 -23.43 -13.89
CA ARG A 136 4.84 -23.13 -12.85
C ARG A 136 4.17 -22.81 -11.52
N ASP A 137 3.09 -22.03 -11.53
CA ASP A 137 2.33 -21.70 -10.31
C ASP A 137 1.78 -22.97 -9.64
N ILE A 138 1.25 -23.91 -10.42
CA ILE A 138 0.76 -25.21 -9.93
C ILE A 138 1.89 -26.03 -9.30
N ILE A 139 3.06 -26.10 -9.95
CA ILE A 139 4.22 -26.86 -9.44
C ILE A 139 4.75 -26.23 -8.13
N GLN A 140 4.79 -24.90 -8.04
CA GLN A 140 5.21 -24.19 -6.83
C GLN A 140 4.23 -24.36 -5.67
N ALA A 141 2.96 -24.63 -5.97
CA ALA A 141 1.92 -24.87 -4.98
C ALA A 141 1.82 -26.33 -4.50
N LYS A 142 2.92 -27.09 -4.60
CA LYS A 142 3.08 -28.53 -4.34
C LYS A 142 2.36 -29.09 -3.08
N ASP A 143 2.10 -28.26 -2.07
CA ASP A 143 1.49 -28.64 -0.79
C ASP A 143 0.10 -28.00 -0.52
N ASP A 144 -0.44 -27.20 -1.44
CA ASP A 144 -1.76 -26.53 -1.29
C ASP A 144 -2.56 -26.52 -2.60
N VAL A 145 -3.07 -27.70 -2.94
CA VAL A 145 -3.94 -27.93 -4.10
C VAL A 145 -5.24 -27.12 -4.01
N GLY A 146 -5.74 -26.87 -2.78
CA GLY A 146 -6.97 -26.13 -2.54
C GLY A 146 -6.85 -24.66 -2.94
N ALA A 147 -5.80 -23.97 -2.48
CA ALA A 147 -5.52 -22.60 -2.88
C ALA A 147 -5.24 -22.49 -4.38
N THR A 148 -4.63 -23.50 -4.99
CA THR A 148 -4.33 -23.54 -6.43
C THR A 148 -5.58 -23.71 -7.28
N LEU A 149 -6.47 -24.63 -6.92
CA LEU A 149 -7.74 -24.84 -7.60
C LEU A 149 -8.65 -23.62 -7.45
N PHE A 150 -8.67 -23.01 -6.26
CA PHE A 150 -9.40 -21.76 -6.02
C PHE A 150 -8.80 -20.60 -6.83
N ALA A 151 -7.48 -20.45 -6.86
CA ALA A 151 -6.78 -19.45 -7.68
C ALA A 151 -7.08 -19.63 -9.18
N ALA A 152 -7.08 -20.86 -9.68
CA ALA A 152 -7.41 -21.18 -11.06
C ALA A 152 -8.89 -20.90 -11.39
N GLY A 153 -9.81 -21.36 -10.54
CA GLY A 153 -11.25 -21.16 -10.73
C GLY A 153 -11.73 -19.71 -10.53
N ALA A 154 -11.08 -18.97 -9.63
CA ALA A 154 -11.34 -17.55 -9.36
C ALA A 154 -10.49 -16.62 -10.24
N GLY A 155 -9.60 -17.12 -11.10
CA GLY A 155 -8.74 -16.31 -11.95
C GLY A 155 -7.78 -15.38 -11.19
N VAL A 156 -7.30 -15.79 -10.00
CA VAL A 156 -6.38 -15.02 -9.15
C VAL A 156 -5.01 -15.70 -9.11
N SER A 157 -4.05 -15.22 -9.90
CA SER A 157 -2.64 -15.63 -9.78
C SER A 157 -1.97 -14.95 -8.57
N GLY A 158 -1.05 -15.63 -7.90
CA GLY A 158 -0.30 -15.05 -6.77
C GLY A 158 -1.13 -14.79 -5.50
N LEU A 159 -2.30 -15.41 -5.37
CA LEU A 159 -3.14 -15.32 -4.16
C LEU A 159 -2.34 -15.71 -2.90
N ARG A 160 -1.52 -16.76 -3.02
CA ARG A 160 -0.65 -17.23 -1.94
C ARG A 160 0.35 -16.17 -1.49
N ASP A 161 1.03 -15.52 -2.43
CA ASP A 161 2.03 -14.48 -2.12
C ASP A 161 1.37 -13.29 -1.42
N ARG A 162 0.17 -12.90 -1.89
CA ARG A 162 -0.61 -11.83 -1.24
C ARG A 162 -1.08 -12.22 0.15
N LEU A 163 -1.58 -13.44 0.35
CA LEU A 163 -1.98 -13.94 1.66
C LEU A 163 -0.80 -14.04 2.61
N ALA A 164 0.35 -14.52 2.13
CA ALA A 164 1.59 -14.58 2.91
C ALA A 164 2.05 -13.18 3.33
N ALA A 165 2.03 -12.21 2.40
CA ALA A 165 2.37 -10.82 2.70
C ALA A 165 1.40 -10.20 3.73
N MET A 166 0.09 -10.43 3.60
CA MET A 166 -0.89 -9.98 4.58
C MET A 166 -0.68 -10.63 5.95
N GLN A 167 -0.32 -11.91 5.98
CA GLN A 167 -0.04 -12.63 7.22
C GLN A 167 1.22 -12.11 7.91
N GLU A 168 2.27 -11.80 7.14
CA GLU A 168 3.51 -11.19 7.64
C GLU A 168 3.26 -9.78 8.16
N GLU A 169 2.47 -8.97 7.45
CA GLU A 169 2.05 -7.65 7.89
C GLU A 169 1.24 -7.73 9.21
N ALA A 170 0.29 -8.66 9.29
CA ALA A 170 -0.50 -8.89 10.50
C ALA A 170 0.39 -9.31 11.68
N ASP A 171 1.35 -10.24 11.46
CA ASP A 171 2.30 -10.65 12.50
C ASP A 171 3.17 -9.49 12.97
N GLY A 172 3.59 -8.60 12.07
CA GLY A 172 4.35 -7.39 12.39
C GLY A 172 3.53 -6.32 13.13
N LEU A 173 2.20 -6.36 13.06
CA LEU A 173 1.32 -5.45 13.79
C LEU A 173 1.07 -5.96 15.22
N TRP A 174 0.58 -7.20 15.37
CA TRP A 174 0.13 -7.74 16.65
C TRP A 174 0.05 -9.27 16.66
N GLY A 175 0.17 -9.86 17.85
CA GLY A 175 -0.20 -11.25 18.09
C GLY A 175 -0.18 -11.58 19.58
N SER A 176 -0.80 -12.69 19.98
CA SER A 176 -1.03 -13.05 21.39
C SER A 176 0.24 -13.14 22.24
N ARG A 177 1.34 -13.63 21.66
CA ARG A 177 2.65 -13.73 22.32
C ARG A 177 3.45 -12.45 22.12
N ARG A 178 3.90 -11.79 23.20
CA ARG A 178 4.74 -10.59 23.11
C ARG A 178 6.01 -10.83 22.27
N ALA A 179 6.28 -9.92 21.34
CA ALA A 179 7.48 -9.94 20.50
C ALA A 179 7.92 -8.50 20.17
N GLY A 180 9.23 -8.25 20.15
CA GLY A 180 9.80 -6.90 20.04
C GLY A 180 9.68 -6.26 18.65
N HIS A 181 9.53 -7.05 17.59
CA HIS A 181 9.32 -6.52 16.23
C HIS A 181 7.90 -5.98 16.02
N ARG A 182 6.95 -6.32 16.91
CA ARG A 182 5.54 -5.96 16.72
C ARG A 182 5.24 -4.55 17.14
N LYS A 183 4.64 -3.77 16.24
CA LYS A 183 4.37 -2.34 16.43
C LYS A 183 3.50 -2.05 17.66
N TYR A 184 2.53 -2.91 17.98
CA TYR A 184 1.69 -2.74 19.17
C TYR A 184 2.51 -2.70 20.47
N TYR A 185 3.41 -3.68 20.67
CA TYR A 185 4.17 -3.76 21.92
C TYR A 185 5.22 -2.66 22.03
N GLN A 186 5.79 -2.21 20.91
CA GLN A 186 6.65 -1.02 20.89
C GLN A 186 5.88 0.24 21.33
N ALA A 187 4.63 0.39 20.87
CA ALA A 187 3.78 1.51 21.27
C ALA A 187 3.35 1.41 22.74
N GLU A 188 2.99 0.21 23.21
CA GLU A 188 2.62 -0.05 24.61
C GLU A 188 3.77 0.27 25.58
N GLU A 189 5.01 -0.08 25.21
CA GLU A 189 6.20 0.19 26.01
C GLU A 189 6.49 1.69 26.09
N ARG A 190 6.45 2.39 24.94
CA ARG A 190 6.57 3.86 24.90
C ARG A 190 5.49 4.56 25.73
N LEU A 191 4.26 4.05 25.73
CA LEU A 191 3.19 4.59 26.56
C LEU A 191 3.50 4.43 28.04
N LYS A 192 3.92 3.23 28.47
CA LYS A 192 4.30 2.97 29.88
C LYS A 192 5.45 3.85 30.34
N GLU A 193 6.46 4.05 29.49
CA GLU A 193 7.58 4.95 29.78
C GLU A 193 7.12 6.41 29.92
N ALA A 194 6.26 6.88 29.01
CA ALA A 194 5.70 8.23 29.06
C ALA A 194 4.84 8.43 30.32
N GLU A 195 4.01 7.46 30.69
CA GLU A 195 3.21 7.49 31.92
C GLU A 195 4.09 7.49 33.18
N ALA A 196 5.16 6.71 33.20
CA ALA A 196 6.11 6.69 34.31
C ALA A 196 6.81 8.05 34.45
N THR A 197 7.24 8.63 33.34
CA THR A 197 7.86 9.97 33.28
C THR A 197 6.88 11.04 33.76
N LEU A 198 5.63 10.99 33.29
CA LEU A 198 4.57 11.91 33.74
C LEU A 198 4.37 11.82 35.25
N ARG A 199 4.29 10.61 35.81
CA ARG A 199 4.15 10.41 37.26
C ARG A 199 5.34 10.93 38.05
N GLN A 200 6.57 10.81 37.54
CA GLN A 200 7.77 11.34 38.20
C GLN A 200 7.78 12.87 38.26
N HIS A 201 7.31 13.54 37.21
CA HIS A 201 7.28 15.01 37.13
C HIS A 201 5.99 15.64 37.66
N THR A 202 4.98 14.83 37.98
CA THR A 202 3.73 15.32 38.57
C THR A 202 3.90 15.51 40.07
N VAL A 203 3.87 16.77 40.53
CA VAL A 203 3.73 17.10 41.95
C VAL A 203 2.24 17.12 42.29
N THR A 204 1.78 16.14 43.06
CA THR A 204 0.42 16.10 43.58
C THR A 204 0.18 17.23 44.58
N ALA A 205 -1.06 17.71 44.66
CA ALA A 205 -1.45 18.80 45.57
C ALA A 205 -1.11 18.49 47.04
N THR A 206 -1.26 17.24 47.46
CA THR A 206 -0.86 16.75 48.79
C THR A 206 0.65 16.86 49.01
N LYS A 207 1.44 16.36 48.05
CA LYS A 207 2.92 16.42 48.10
C LYS A 207 3.42 17.87 48.10
N TRP A 208 2.74 18.76 47.38
CA TRP A 208 2.99 20.20 47.42
C TRP A 208 2.67 20.82 48.78
N GLN A 209 1.53 20.49 49.38
CA GLN A 209 1.15 20.98 50.72
C GLN A 209 2.11 20.50 51.81
N GLU A 210 2.55 19.24 51.76
CA GLU A 210 3.56 18.69 52.67
C GLU A 210 4.91 19.42 52.52
N LEU A 211 5.41 19.56 51.28
CA LEU A 211 6.65 20.28 51.01
C LEU A 211 6.58 21.76 51.42
N LYS A 212 5.42 22.40 51.23
CA LYS A 212 5.18 23.79 51.63
C LYS A 212 5.18 23.94 53.15
N SER A 213 4.48 23.05 53.87
CA SER A 213 4.45 23.04 55.35
C SER A 213 5.86 22.82 55.91
N ALA A 214 6.59 21.83 55.38
CA ALA A 214 7.97 21.56 55.79
C ALA A 214 8.90 22.75 55.52
N TYR A 215 8.72 23.45 54.40
CA TYR A 215 9.47 24.68 54.08
C TYR A 215 9.16 25.81 55.07
N GLU A 216 7.87 26.04 55.38
CA GLU A 216 7.45 27.07 56.33
C GLU A 216 8.00 26.78 57.74
N GLU A 217 7.93 25.53 58.21
CA GLU A 217 8.49 25.10 59.49
C GLU A 217 10.01 25.29 59.57
N ALA A 218 10.74 24.88 58.53
CA ALA A 218 12.19 25.04 58.45
C ALA A 218 12.59 26.53 58.44
N ARG A 219 11.85 27.36 57.69
CA ARG A 219 12.04 28.82 57.66
C ARG A 219 11.82 29.44 59.04
N ASP A 220 10.81 29.00 59.75
CA ASP A 220 10.52 29.47 61.11
C ASP A 220 11.54 28.99 62.14
N ALA A 221 12.09 27.79 61.99
CA ALA A 221 13.20 27.32 62.81
C ALA A 221 14.48 28.17 62.58
N VAL A 222 14.79 28.52 61.33
CA VAL A 222 15.91 29.40 60.99
C VAL A 222 15.69 30.82 61.54
N SER A 223 14.48 31.36 61.42
CA SER A 223 14.16 32.71 61.93
C SER A 223 14.27 32.78 63.46
N ARG A 224 13.79 31.75 64.17
CA ARG A 224 13.94 31.60 65.62
C ARG A 224 15.41 31.49 66.03
N SER A 225 16.21 30.69 65.32
CA SER A 225 17.64 30.54 65.58
C SER A 225 18.41 31.85 65.35
N ARG A 226 18.06 32.60 64.29
CA ARG A 226 18.61 33.94 64.03
C ARG A 226 18.25 34.95 65.12
N LYS A 227 16.98 35.00 65.57
CA LYS A 227 16.56 35.88 66.68
C LYS A 227 17.31 35.55 67.98
N ARG A 228 17.47 34.26 68.28
CA ARG A 228 18.18 33.76 69.48
C ARG A 228 19.69 34.02 69.43
N SER A 229 20.30 34.08 68.23
CA SER A 229 21.68 34.52 68.05
C SER A 229 21.86 36.04 68.22
N LYS A 230 20.91 36.85 67.75
CA LYS A 230 20.91 38.31 67.94
C LYS A 230 20.65 38.73 69.39
N SER A 231 19.85 37.97 70.13
CA SER A 231 19.61 38.24 71.57
C SER A 231 20.74 37.76 72.48
N LYS A 232 21.70 36.98 71.95
CA LYS A 232 22.86 36.45 72.69
C LYS A 232 24.18 37.14 72.36
N SER A 233 24.22 38.18 71.52
CA SER A 233 25.43 39.02 71.40
C SER A 233 25.50 39.98 72.59
N PRO A 234 26.43 39.81 73.56
CA PRO A 234 26.60 40.77 74.64
C PRO A 234 27.45 41.93 74.14
N SER A 235 27.04 43.14 74.47
CA SER A 235 27.97 44.24 74.72
C SER A 235 29.08 43.74 75.65
N SER A 236 30.34 43.89 75.23
CA SER A 236 31.49 43.78 76.14
C SER A 236 32.16 45.16 76.23
N PRO A 237 32.36 45.71 77.44
CA PRO A 237 33.29 46.80 77.67
C PRO A 237 34.73 46.26 77.86
N LYS A 238 35.66 47.20 77.74
CA LYS A 238 37.12 47.14 77.57
C LYS A 238 37.95 46.28 78.56
N SER A 239 39.14 45.94 78.05
CA SER A 239 40.48 45.77 78.64
C SER A 239 40.86 44.50 79.42
N CYS A 240 41.79 43.70 78.86
CA CYS A 240 43.22 43.73 79.27
C CYS A 240 44.11 43.03 78.22
N ALA A 241 45.35 43.52 78.11
CA ALA A 241 46.43 43.15 77.18
C ALA A 241 46.89 41.68 77.33
N SER A 242 47.75 41.02 76.55
CA SER A 242 48.78 41.35 75.56
C SER A 242 49.14 40.02 74.87
N GLY A 243 49.58 40.01 73.61
CA GLY A 243 50.21 38.81 73.01
C GLY A 243 49.95 38.64 71.53
N ALA A 244 50.72 39.36 70.71
CA ALA A 244 50.77 39.22 69.27
C ALA A 244 51.28 37.83 68.83
N PHE A 245 50.69 37.26 67.78
CA PHE A 245 51.45 36.90 66.58
C PHE A 245 50.53 36.61 65.37
N ILE A 246 50.97 37.13 64.23
CA ILE A 246 50.36 37.12 62.91
C ILE A 246 50.77 35.82 62.18
N ALA A 247 49.87 35.18 61.43
CA ALA A 247 50.13 34.74 60.04
C ALA A 247 48.91 34.08 59.37
N THR A 248 48.67 34.61 58.18
CA THR A 248 47.74 34.35 57.07
C THR A 248 47.76 32.97 56.40
N TYR A 249 46.74 32.78 55.52
CA TYR A 249 46.56 31.81 54.42
C TYR A 249 45.77 30.52 54.76
N GLY A 250 44.79 30.05 53.98
CA GLY A 250 44.33 30.44 52.66
C GLY A 250 43.08 29.66 52.23
N VAL A 251 42.42 30.19 51.22
CA VAL A 251 41.23 29.67 50.51
C VAL A 251 41.58 28.37 49.76
N SER A 252 40.69 27.36 49.75
CA SER A 252 40.34 26.65 48.50
C SER A 252 39.10 25.78 48.65
N ALA A 253 38.09 26.10 47.85
CA ALA A 253 36.97 25.25 47.51
C ALA A 253 37.45 23.98 46.79
N LYS A 254 36.74 22.86 47.00
CA LYS A 254 36.65 21.76 46.04
C LYS A 254 35.19 21.36 45.88
N SER A 255 34.64 21.78 44.75
CA SER A 255 33.50 21.15 44.07
C SER A 255 33.81 19.68 43.79
N ASN A 256 32.89 18.79 44.12
CA ASN A 256 32.90 17.43 43.61
C ASN A 256 31.46 17.04 43.22
N THR A 257 31.15 17.27 41.94
CA THR A 257 30.04 16.64 41.23
C THR A 257 30.63 15.52 40.38
N ARG A 258 30.17 14.30 40.63
CA ARG A 258 30.01 13.24 39.64
C ARG A 258 28.55 12.87 39.63
#